data_AF-A0A7S0PM40-F1
#
_entry.id   AF-A0A7S0PM40-F1
#
_cell.length_a   1.000
_cell.length_b   1.000
_cell.length_c   1.000
_cell.angle_alpha   90.00
_cell.angle_beta   90.00
_cell.angle_gamma   90.00
#
_symmetry.space_group_name_H-M   'P 1'
#
loop_
_entity.id
_entity.type
_entity.pdbx_description
1 polymer ?
#
loop_
_entity_poly.entity_id
_entity_poly.type
_entity_poly.pdbx_seq_one_letter_code
_entity_poly.pdbx_strand_id
1 'polypeptide(L)'
;MAMGLLRLPKMKEIRKAPKKFMECFQESTVDVDSVTFNDKAREKQRQKSLKEAEDAAEAQRLIDADKPKFKKKDKPEPEAKRLTAFKRRKEESKADLEELDDDYRALKKWKKGKMTD
;
A
#
# COMPACT_ATOMS: atom_id res chain seq x y z
N MET A 1 -3.80 -2.39 44.02
CA MET A 1 -2.63 -2.84 43.24
C MET A 1 -2.78 -2.23 41.84
N ALA A 2 -1.79 -1.45 41.37
CA ALA A 2 -1.85 -0.82 40.06
C ALA A 2 -1.33 -1.79 38.99
N MET A 3 -2.04 -1.89 37.86
CA MET A 3 -1.65 -2.72 36.71
C MET A 3 -1.10 -1.83 35.59
N GLY A 4 -0.05 -2.28 34.90
CA GLY A 4 0.57 -1.57 33.78
C GLY A 4 0.67 -2.44 32.52
N LEU A 5 0.96 -1.80 31.38
CA LEU A 5 1.20 -2.51 30.12
C LEU A 5 2.64 -3.02 30.05
N LEU A 6 2.81 -4.27 29.63
CA LEU A 6 4.14 -4.87 29.37
C LEU A 6 4.71 -4.44 28.01
N ARG A 7 3.84 -4.34 27.00
CA ARG A 7 4.13 -3.85 25.65
C ARG A 7 3.00 -2.99 25.14
N LEU A 8 3.30 -2.10 24.20
CA LEU A 8 2.25 -1.30 23.56
C LEU A 8 1.37 -2.17 22.63
N PRO A 9 0.06 -1.89 22.53
CA PRO A 9 -0.82 -2.60 21.63
C PRO A 9 -0.39 -2.49 20.16
N LYS A 10 -0.59 -3.56 19.39
CA LYS A 10 -0.27 -3.63 17.94
C LYS A 10 -1.33 -2.93 17.07
N MET A 11 -1.73 -1.71 17.44
CA MET A 11 -2.73 -0.89 16.77
C MET A 11 -2.12 0.03 15.69
N LYS A 12 -2.90 0.39 14.66
CA LYS A 12 -2.39 1.21 13.53
C LYS A 12 -2.05 2.63 13.94
N GLU A 13 -2.80 3.14 14.92
CA GLU A 13 -2.70 4.47 15.50
C GLU A 13 -1.37 4.60 16.24
N ILE A 14 -1.03 3.60 17.05
CA ILE A 14 0.22 3.54 17.82
C ILE A 14 1.42 3.34 16.88
N ARG A 15 1.28 2.48 15.86
CA ARG A 15 2.35 2.22 14.89
C ARG A 15 2.75 3.47 14.09
N LYS A 16 1.80 4.37 13.84
CA LYS A 16 2.02 5.62 13.10
C LYS A 16 2.25 6.83 14.03
N ALA A 17 2.23 6.62 15.34
CA ALA A 17 2.38 7.71 16.29
C ALA A 17 3.79 8.31 16.21
N PRO A 18 3.94 9.62 16.49
CA PRO A 18 5.25 10.25 16.58
C PRO A 18 6.09 9.59 17.68
N LYS A 19 7.38 9.38 17.42
CA LYS A 19 8.31 8.73 18.38
C LYS A 19 8.34 9.41 19.75
N LYS A 20 8.13 10.74 19.80
CA LYS A 20 8.01 11.53 21.03
C LYS A 20 6.95 10.99 22.01
N PHE A 21 5.85 10.44 21.50
CA PHE A 21 4.81 9.83 22.35
C PHE A 21 5.20 8.45 22.88
N MET A 22 6.15 7.77 22.22
CA MET A 22 6.62 6.44 22.61
C MET A 22 7.81 6.49 23.56
N GLU A 23 8.54 7.61 23.64
CA GLU A 23 9.67 7.80 24.57
C GLU A 23 9.26 7.68 26.04
N CYS A 24 8.00 7.98 26.37
CA CYS A 24 7.48 7.86 27.73
C CYS A 24 7.14 6.41 28.13
N PHE A 25 7.22 5.44 27.22
CA PHE A 25 6.89 4.04 27.49
C PHE A 25 8.12 3.16 27.31
N GLN A 26 8.53 2.49 28.39
CA GLN A 26 9.61 1.50 28.35
C GLN A 26 9.01 0.10 28.28
N GLU A 27 9.30 -0.63 27.21
CA GLU A 27 8.91 -2.03 27.06
C GLU A 27 9.59 -2.89 28.12
N SER A 28 8.83 -3.83 28.69
CA SER A 28 9.38 -4.76 29.67
C SER A 28 10.20 -5.85 28.97
N THR A 29 11.18 -6.42 29.69
CA THR A 29 12.02 -7.53 29.19
C THR A 29 11.27 -8.88 29.19
N VAL A 30 10.03 -8.90 29.68
CA VAL A 30 9.23 -10.13 29.82
C VAL A 30 8.63 -10.50 28.47
N ASP A 31 8.75 -11.77 28.07
CA ASP A 31 8.01 -12.28 26.93
C ASP A 31 6.50 -12.32 27.25
N VAL A 32 5.73 -11.47 26.59
CA VAL A 32 4.29 -11.33 26.80
C VAL A 32 3.54 -12.57 26.29
N ASP A 33 4.08 -13.25 25.30
CA ASP A 33 3.39 -14.37 24.65
C ASP A 33 3.54 -15.65 25.50
N SER A 34 4.58 -15.77 26.34
CA SER A 34 4.71 -16.83 27.34
C SER A 34 3.83 -16.66 28.60
N VAL A 35 3.28 -15.46 28.82
CA VAL A 35 2.40 -15.20 29.98
C VAL A 35 1.02 -15.81 29.73
N THR A 36 0.63 -16.76 30.59
CA THR A 36 -0.67 -17.46 30.51
C THR A 36 -1.79 -16.69 31.18
N PHE A 37 -3.01 -16.80 30.64
CA PHE A 37 -4.19 -16.35 31.38
C PHE A 37 -4.49 -17.23 32.60
N ASN A 38 -4.99 -16.59 33.67
CA ASN A 38 -5.46 -17.31 34.86
C ASN A 38 -6.64 -18.24 34.54
N ASP A 39 -7.50 -17.84 33.60
CA ASP A 39 -8.61 -18.66 33.12
C ASP A 39 -8.13 -19.65 32.04
N LYS A 40 -8.19 -20.95 32.38
CA LYS A 40 -7.79 -22.05 31.51
C LYS A 40 -8.65 -22.17 30.25
N ALA A 41 -9.94 -21.82 30.30
CA ALA A 41 -10.80 -21.88 29.12
C ALA A 41 -10.39 -20.80 28.11
N ARG A 42 -10.12 -19.59 28.62
CA ARG A 42 -9.60 -18.48 27.82
C ARG A 42 -8.23 -18.78 27.22
N GLU A 43 -7.31 -19.37 27.99
CA GLU A 43 -5.98 -19.74 27.48
C GLU A 43 -6.10 -20.81 26.38
N LYS A 44 -6.96 -21.83 26.56
CA LYS A 44 -7.20 -22.83 25.52
C LYS A 44 -7.70 -22.21 24.22
N GLN A 45 -8.63 -21.25 24.29
CA GLN A 45 -9.13 -20.55 23.11
C GLN A 45 -8.03 -19.69 22.47
N ARG A 46 -7.26 -18.94 23.27
CA ARG A 46 -6.12 -18.14 22.80
C ARG A 46 -5.12 -18.99 22.01
N GLN A 47 -4.72 -20.13 22.57
CA GLN A 47 -3.77 -21.03 21.94
C GLN A 47 -4.29 -21.59 20.61
N LYS A 48 -5.59 -21.91 20.51
CA LYS A 48 -6.20 -22.33 19.24
C LYS A 48 -6.12 -21.23 18.18
N SER A 49 -6.51 -20.00 18.53
CA SER A 49 -6.49 -18.87 17.61
C SER A 49 -5.07 -18.47 17.18
N LEU A 50 -4.09 -18.61 18.07
CA LEU A 50 -2.68 -18.35 17.74
C LEU A 50 -2.17 -19.35 16.71
N LYS A 51 -2.42 -20.65 16.91
CA LYS A 51 -2.03 -21.70 15.95
C LYS A 51 -2.65 -21.48 14.58
N GLU A 52 -3.96 -21.20 14.53
CA GLU A 52 -4.66 -20.94 13.27
C GLU A 52 -4.08 -19.72 12.53
N ALA A 53 -3.70 -18.66 13.27
CA ALA A 53 -3.06 -17.49 12.69
C ALA A 53 -1.64 -17.78 12.17
N GLU A 54 -0.88 -18.63 12.84
CA GLU A 54 0.45 -19.08 12.39
C GLU A 54 0.35 -19.90 11.11
N ASP A 55 -0.55 -20.89 11.07
CA ASP A 55 -0.81 -21.73 9.90
C ASP A 55 -1.26 -20.89 8.70
N ALA A 56 -2.17 -19.93 8.92
CA ALA A 56 -2.63 -19.01 7.87
C ALA A 56 -1.50 -18.09 7.36
N ALA A 57 -0.62 -17.62 8.26
CA ALA A 57 0.52 -16.80 7.87
C ALA A 57 1.57 -17.60 7.09
N GLU A 58 1.79 -18.87 7.42
CA GLU A 58 2.68 -19.76 6.69
C GLU A 58 2.14 -20.09 5.30
N ALA A 59 0.84 -20.43 5.19
CA ALA A 59 0.18 -20.63 3.91
C ALA A 59 0.28 -19.40 3.01
N GLN A 60 0.09 -18.20 3.58
CA GLN A 60 0.25 -16.95 2.83
C GLN A 60 1.69 -16.72 2.36
N ARG A 61 2.69 -17.06 3.19
CA ARG A 61 4.11 -16.95 2.82
C ARG A 61 4.46 -17.89 1.66
N LEU A 62 3.93 -19.11 1.65
CA LEU A 62 4.12 -20.05 0.55
C LEU A 62 3.52 -19.51 -0.76
N ILE A 63 2.30 -18.98 -0.70
CA ILE A 63 1.64 -18.33 -1.84
C ILE A 63 2.45 -17.11 -2.35
N ASP A 64 3.00 -16.31 -1.45
CA ASP A 64 3.78 -15.13 -1.81
C ASP A 64 5.21 -15.45 -2.27
N ALA A 65 5.76 -16.61 -1.88
CA ALA A 65 7.04 -17.12 -2.36
C ALA A 65 6.94 -17.64 -3.81
N ASP A 66 5.83 -18.30 -4.14
CA ASP A 66 5.54 -18.81 -5.49
C ASP A 66 5.07 -17.71 -6.47
N LYS A 67 4.75 -16.51 -5.98
CA LYS A 67 4.48 -15.38 -6.87
C LYS A 67 5.77 -14.98 -7.58
N PRO A 68 5.84 -15.08 -8.93
CA PRO A 68 6.98 -14.55 -9.65
C PRO A 68 7.09 -13.06 -9.34
N LYS A 69 8.24 -12.65 -8.78
CA LYS A 69 8.60 -11.23 -8.65
C LYS A 69 8.67 -10.67 -10.07
N PHE A 70 7.56 -10.17 -10.58
CA PHE A 70 7.50 -9.52 -11.88
C PHE A 70 8.40 -8.28 -11.79
N LYS A 71 9.68 -8.45 -12.17
CA LYS A 71 10.55 -7.32 -12.43
C LYS A 71 9.83 -6.55 -13.52
N LYS A 72 9.37 -5.34 -13.21
CA LYS A 72 8.79 -4.41 -14.19
C LYS A 72 9.92 -3.96 -15.12
N LYS A 73 10.38 -4.86 -15.98
CA LYS A 73 11.12 -4.56 -17.19
C LYS A 73 10.26 -5.15 -18.29
N ASP A 74 9.75 -4.25 -19.11
CA ASP A 74 9.03 -4.53 -20.34
C ASP A 74 7.69 -5.23 -20.13
N LYS A 75 6.67 -4.42 -19.83
CA LYS A 75 5.29 -4.86 -20.05
C LYS A 75 5.07 -4.93 -21.57
N PRO A 76 4.70 -6.07 -22.17
CA PRO A 76 4.03 -6.04 -23.45
C PRO A 76 2.73 -5.26 -23.29
N GLU A 77 2.37 -4.48 -24.31
CA GLU A 77 1.14 -3.69 -24.37
C GLU A 77 -0.05 -4.56 -23.93
N PRO A 78 -0.76 -4.20 -22.85
CA PRO A 78 -1.93 -4.97 -22.47
C PRO A 78 -3.03 -4.66 -23.48
N GLU A 79 -3.46 -5.68 -24.21
CA GLU A 79 -4.69 -5.69 -25.02
C GLU A 79 -5.79 -4.87 -24.33
N ALA A 80 -6.43 -4.01 -25.11
CA ALA A 80 -7.32 -2.91 -24.73
C ALA A 80 -8.27 -3.22 -23.55
N LYS A 81 -7.75 -3.13 -22.32
CA LYS A 81 -8.56 -3.15 -21.11
C LYS A 81 -9.33 -1.83 -21.06
N ARG A 82 -10.66 -1.92 -20.95
CA ARG A 82 -11.55 -0.76 -20.77
C ARG A 82 -10.94 0.23 -19.78
N LEU A 83 -10.52 1.39 -20.29
CA LEU A 83 -9.90 2.43 -19.48
C LEU A 83 -10.89 2.94 -18.42
N THR A 84 -10.40 3.19 -17.22
CA THR A 84 -11.20 3.82 -16.17
C THR A 84 -11.52 5.27 -16.55
N ALA A 85 -12.63 5.81 -16.07
CA ALA A 85 -13.09 7.16 -16.44
C ALA A 85 -12.02 8.26 -16.21
N PHE A 86 -11.22 8.13 -15.15
CA PHE A 86 -10.11 9.04 -14.88
C PHE A 86 -9.01 9.00 -15.94
N LYS A 87 -8.66 7.81 -16.44
CA LYS A 87 -7.63 7.65 -17.48
C LYS A 87 -8.12 8.21 -18.81
N ARG A 88 -9.39 7.97 -19.15
CA ARG A 88 -10.00 8.54 -20.36
C ARG A 88 -9.95 10.07 -20.36
N ARG A 89 -10.39 10.71 -19.27
CA ARG A 89 -10.33 12.18 -19.13
C ARG A 89 -8.91 12.73 -19.23
N LYS A 90 -7.92 11.99 -18.72
CA LYS A 90 -6.51 12.39 -18.80
C LYS A 90 -5.97 12.29 -20.22
N GLU A 91 -6.37 11.27 -20.98
CA GLU A 91 -5.98 11.11 -22.38
C GLU A 91 -6.67 12.15 -23.27
N GLU A 92 -7.97 12.41 -23.07
CA GLU A 92 -8.71 13.49 -23.73
C GLU A 92 -8.04 14.84 -23.49
N SER A 93 -7.78 15.19 -22.22
CA SER A 93 -7.07 16.44 -21.88
C SER A 93 -5.67 16.53 -22.48
N LYS A 94 -4.99 15.40 -22.73
CA LYS A 94 -3.68 15.40 -23.38
C LYS A 94 -3.81 15.66 -24.88
N ALA A 95 -4.80 15.04 -25.54
CA ALA A 95 -5.09 15.27 -26.94
C ALA A 95 -5.48 16.73 -27.20
N ASP A 96 -6.34 17.31 -26.36
CA ASP A 96 -6.76 18.71 -26.47
C ASP A 96 -5.57 19.69 -26.39
N LEU A 97 -4.59 19.40 -25.52
CA LEU A 97 -3.38 20.23 -25.40
C LEU A 97 -2.47 20.11 -26.62
N GLU A 98 -2.40 18.93 -27.24
CA GLU A 98 -1.59 18.69 -28.43
C GLU A 98 -2.19 19.39 -29.66
N GLU A 99 -3.53 19.39 -29.79
CA GLU A 99 -4.26 20.14 -30.82
C GLU A 99 -4.02 21.65 -30.69
N LEU A 100 -4.10 22.20 -29.46
CA LEU A 100 -3.80 23.62 -29.21
C LEU A 100 -2.34 24.00 -29.56
N ASP A 101 -1.39 23.11 -29.31
CA ASP A 101 0.02 23.33 -29.66
C ASP A 101 0.23 23.34 -31.18
N ASP A 102 -0.48 22.48 -31.92
CA ASP A 102 -0.41 22.44 -33.38
C ASP A 102 -1.09 23.65 -34.02
N ASP A 103 -2.23 24.11 -33.48
CA ASP A 103 -2.86 25.37 -33.88
C ASP A 103 -1.93 26.57 -33.64
N TYR A 104 -1.27 26.61 -32.47
CA TYR A 104 -0.29 27.66 -32.16
C TYR A 104 0.89 27.64 -33.14
N ARG A 105 1.38 26.45 -33.51
CA ARG A 105 2.44 26.29 -34.52
C ARG A 105 1.98 26.75 -35.89
N ALA A 106 0.75 26.42 -36.29
CA ALA A 106 0.16 26.87 -37.55
C ALA A 106 0.06 28.39 -37.60
N LEU A 107 -0.47 29.02 -36.55
CA LEU A 107 -0.55 30.48 -36.43
C LEU A 107 0.84 31.13 -36.48
N LYS A 108 1.83 30.53 -35.82
CA LYS A 108 3.23 31.00 -35.85
C LYS A 108 3.86 30.88 -37.25
N LYS A 109 3.54 29.83 -38.00
CA LYS A 109 3.99 29.67 -39.41
C LYS A 109 3.31 30.70 -40.32
N TRP A 110 2.01 30.91 -40.15
CA TRP A 110 1.25 31.93 -40.89
C TRP A 110 1.80 33.33 -40.63
N LYS A 111 2.00 33.71 -39.36
CA LYS A 111 2.60 35.00 -38.98
C LYS A 111 4.00 35.21 -39.59
N LYS A 112 4.73 34.12 -39.84
CA LYS A 112 6.07 34.16 -40.44
C LYS A 112 6.07 34.05 -41.97
N GLY A 113 4.90 33.97 -42.62
CA GLY A 113 4.78 33.82 -44.08
C GLY A 113 5.31 32.49 -44.60
N LYS A 114 5.33 31.44 -43.77
CA LYS A 114 5.88 30.11 -44.12
C LYS A 114 4.81 29.04 -44.38
N MET A 115 3.53 29.43 -44.45
CA MET A 115 2.48 28.55 -44.96
C MET A 115 2.51 28.62 -46.49
N THR A 116 2.69 27.46 -47.13
CA THR A 116 2.38 27.28 -48.55
C THR A 116 0.90 26.95 -48.68
N ASP A 117 0.23 27.53 -49.67
CA ASP A 117 -1.14 27.13 -50.07
C ASP A 117 -1.21 25.63 -50.43
#